data_AF-A0A843D685-F1
#
_entry.id   AF-A0A843D685-F1
#
_cell.length_a   1.000
_cell.length_b   1.000
_cell.length_c   1.000
_cell.angle_alpha   90.00
_cell.angle_beta   90.00
_cell.angle_gamma   90.00
#
_symmetry.space_group_name_H-M   'P 1'
#
loop_
_entity.id
_entity.type
_entity.pdbx_description
1 polymer ?
#
loop_
_entity_poly.entity_id
_entity_poly.type
_entity_poly.pdbx_seq_one_letter_code
_entity_poly.pdbx_strand_id
1 'polypeptide(L)'
;MSFFLDSNVIVGYYLSEVHRLSNPSRNVFNSGVKCWWSRRVHDECFGLNEVSGVCGRETYNARKEFRRLLAEFDRGTFSDSSFEHYPIIGEIVRNYSISAKSSADELRLWIEQFKKNLTVVCNLRRKEIDERLNLHIREKSYPAITKLIVSDIQSERIELDESDLEIWLDAHDLCLATNEEITFISDNKKHVSAAAHIITRHTSITAVRELESFRT
;
A
#
# COMPACT_ATOMS: atom_id res chain seq x y z
N MET A 1 -18.12 -13.73 1.24
CA MET A 1 -17.15 -12.84 1.91
C MET A 1 -16.24 -12.23 0.86
N SER A 2 -16.07 -10.91 0.90
CA SER A 2 -15.21 -10.13 0.00
C SER A 2 -14.28 -9.23 0.83
N PHE A 3 -13.20 -8.75 0.22
CA PHE A 3 -12.28 -7.81 0.85
C PHE A 3 -12.53 -6.39 0.40
N PHE A 4 -12.44 -5.44 1.32
CA PHE A 4 -12.28 -4.03 1.02
C PHE A 4 -10.85 -3.62 1.39
N LEU A 5 -10.11 -3.07 0.42
CA LEU A 5 -8.68 -2.81 0.53
C LEU A 5 -8.41 -1.34 0.80
N ASP A 6 -7.60 -1.08 1.82
CA ASP A 6 -7.02 0.23 2.12
C ASP A 6 -5.82 0.56 1.19
N SER A 7 -5.43 1.83 1.12
CA SER A 7 -4.35 2.35 0.27
C SER A 7 -3.02 1.63 0.51
N ASN A 8 -2.70 1.31 1.77
CA ASN A 8 -1.49 0.57 2.15
C ASN A 8 -1.39 -0.80 1.47
N VAL A 9 -2.53 -1.50 1.29
CA VAL A 9 -2.57 -2.81 0.63
C VAL A 9 -2.24 -2.64 -0.85
N ILE A 10 -2.85 -1.65 -1.50
CA ILE A 10 -2.66 -1.34 -2.92
C ILE A 10 -1.21 -0.90 -3.20
N VAL A 11 -0.68 0.00 -2.37
CA VAL A 11 0.70 0.49 -2.46
C VAL A 11 1.69 -0.65 -2.31
N GLY A 12 1.48 -1.55 -1.34
CA GLY A 12 2.31 -2.74 -1.14
C GLY A 12 2.31 -3.67 -2.35
N TYR A 13 1.16 -3.86 -3.00
CA TYR A 13 1.07 -4.67 -4.21
C TYR A 13 1.77 -3.98 -5.39
N TYR A 14 1.46 -2.70 -5.62
CA TYR A 14 2.00 -1.90 -6.71
C TYR A 14 3.55 -1.86 -6.68
N LEU A 15 4.13 -1.56 -5.51
CA LEU A 15 5.58 -1.44 -5.30
C LEU A 15 6.23 -2.72 -4.80
N SER A 16 5.67 -3.89 -5.09
CA SER A 16 6.07 -5.11 -4.37
C SER A 16 7.53 -5.56 -4.57
N GLU A 17 8.32 -4.91 -5.42
CA GLU A 17 9.76 -5.14 -5.52
C GLU A 17 10.57 -4.35 -4.48
N VAL A 18 10.03 -3.25 -3.96
CA VAL A 18 10.78 -2.26 -3.17
C VAL A 18 10.00 -1.75 -1.94
N HIS A 19 8.91 -2.41 -1.58
CA HIS A 19 8.04 -2.00 -0.47
C HIS A 19 7.93 -3.08 0.59
N ARG A 20 7.94 -2.69 1.87
CA ARG A 20 7.92 -3.63 3.01
C ARG A 20 6.65 -4.50 3.08
N LEU A 21 5.55 -3.98 2.52
CA LEU A 21 4.24 -4.65 2.49
C LEU A 21 4.03 -5.57 1.28
N SER A 22 5.07 -5.79 0.47
CA SER A 22 5.01 -6.54 -0.78
C SER A 22 4.38 -7.92 -0.65
N ASN A 23 4.92 -8.76 0.22
CA ASN A 23 4.49 -10.14 0.42
C ASN A 23 3.05 -10.24 0.90
N PRO A 24 2.65 -9.59 2.02
CA PRO A 24 1.27 -9.68 2.48
C PRO A 24 0.27 -9.08 1.47
N SER A 25 0.60 -7.98 0.79
CA SER A 25 -0.26 -7.42 -0.26
C SER A 25 -0.44 -8.40 -1.43
N ARG A 26 0.64 -9.04 -1.90
CA ARG A 26 0.55 -10.09 -2.94
C ARG A 26 -0.35 -11.23 -2.50
N ASN A 27 -0.25 -11.67 -1.25
CA ASN A 27 -1.08 -12.75 -0.71
C ASN A 27 -2.55 -12.36 -0.63
N VAL A 28 -2.87 -11.10 -0.28
CA VAL A 28 -4.25 -10.59 -0.32
C VAL A 28 -4.79 -10.64 -1.75
N PHE A 29 -4.05 -10.08 -2.72
CA PHE A 29 -4.48 -10.10 -4.12
C PHE A 29 -4.67 -11.53 -4.63
N ASN A 30 -3.72 -12.42 -4.33
CA ASN A 30 -3.69 -13.80 -4.81
C ASN A 30 -4.55 -14.78 -3.99
N SER A 31 -5.28 -14.30 -2.99
CA SER A 31 -6.16 -15.12 -2.15
C SER A 31 -7.34 -15.74 -2.91
N GLY A 32 -7.65 -15.23 -4.12
CA GLY A 32 -8.83 -15.61 -4.88
C GLY A 32 -10.14 -14.98 -4.34
N VAL A 33 -10.06 -14.21 -3.26
CA VAL A 33 -11.20 -13.48 -2.70
C VAL A 33 -11.46 -12.23 -3.53
N LYS A 34 -12.73 -11.96 -3.82
CA LYS A 34 -13.17 -10.76 -4.53
C LYS A 34 -12.75 -9.52 -3.74
N CYS A 35 -12.04 -8.61 -4.39
CA CYS A 35 -11.50 -7.41 -3.77
C CYS A 35 -12.21 -6.15 -4.29
N TRP A 36 -12.42 -5.23 -3.37
CA TRP A 36 -13.03 -3.92 -3.57
C TRP A 36 -12.12 -2.83 -3.04
N TRP A 37 -12.32 -1.62 -3.55
CA TRP A 37 -11.70 -0.38 -3.07
C TRP A 37 -12.62 0.79 -3.44
N SER A 38 -12.45 1.94 -2.79
CA SER A 38 -13.22 3.13 -3.14
C SER A 38 -12.48 4.08 -4.08
N ARG A 39 -13.23 5.02 -4.66
CA ARG A 39 -12.65 6.13 -5.43
C ARG A 39 -11.62 6.90 -4.59
N ARG A 40 -11.88 7.10 -3.30
CA ARG A 40 -10.94 7.78 -2.40
C ARG A 40 -9.62 7.03 -2.28
N VAL A 41 -9.68 5.71 -2.07
CA VAL A 41 -8.47 4.86 -2.03
C VAL A 41 -7.72 4.91 -3.36
N HIS A 42 -8.44 4.81 -4.49
CA HIS A 42 -7.84 4.93 -5.82
C HIS A 42 -7.10 6.27 -5.97
N ASP A 43 -7.74 7.38 -5.62
CA ASP A 43 -7.19 8.72 -5.78
C ASP A 43 -6.04 8.99 -4.80
N GLU A 44 -6.07 8.42 -3.61
CA GLU A 44 -4.93 8.47 -2.67
C GLU A 44 -3.72 7.71 -3.22
N CYS A 45 -3.93 6.52 -3.78
CA CYS A 45 -2.86 5.72 -4.35
C CYS A 45 -2.27 6.36 -5.61
N PHE A 46 -3.11 6.73 -6.58
CA PHE A 46 -2.67 7.09 -7.93
C PHE A 46 -2.80 8.57 -8.28
N GLY A 47 -3.50 9.35 -7.44
CA GLY A 47 -3.73 10.77 -7.65
C GLY A 47 -4.44 11.09 -8.96
N LEU A 48 -4.28 12.33 -9.42
CA LEU A 48 -4.82 12.85 -10.69
C LEU A 48 -3.83 12.72 -11.85
N ASN A 49 -2.55 12.47 -11.57
CA ASN A 49 -1.44 12.35 -12.52
C ASN A 49 -0.33 11.41 -11.98
N GLU A 50 0.62 11.03 -12.84
CA GLU A 50 1.65 10.01 -12.56
C GLU A 50 2.62 10.30 -11.40
N VAL A 51 2.71 11.55 -10.94
CA VAL A 51 3.56 11.96 -9.80
C VAL A 51 2.74 12.32 -8.56
N SER A 52 1.41 12.30 -8.67
CA SER A 52 0.48 12.48 -7.58
C SER A 52 0.04 11.12 -7.01
N GLY A 53 -0.49 11.13 -5.79
CA GLY A 53 -0.78 9.91 -5.04
C GLY A 53 0.47 9.22 -4.46
N VAL A 54 0.24 8.29 -3.54
CA VAL A 54 1.29 7.57 -2.80
C VAL A 54 2.16 6.73 -3.75
N CYS A 55 1.54 6.01 -4.69
CA CYS A 55 2.24 5.14 -5.64
C CYS A 55 3.21 5.91 -6.54
N GLY A 56 2.79 7.06 -7.06
CA GLY A 56 3.61 7.91 -7.93
C GLY A 56 4.81 8.51 -7.18
N ARG A 57 4.58 9.01 -5.96
CA ARG A 57 5.63 9.56 -5.08
C ARG A 57 6.66 8.50 -4.70
N GLU A 58 6.23 7.33 -4.26
CA GLU A 58 7.15 6.27 -3.87
C GLU A 58 7.96 5.72 -5.06
N THR A 59 7.33 5.58 -6.23
CA THR A 59 8.06 5.21 -7.47
C THR A 59 9.10 6.27 -7.85
N TYR A 60 8.77 7.55 -7.66
CA TYR A 60 9.73 8.62 -7.86
C TYR A 60 10.90 8.56 -6.86
N ASN A 61 10.60 8.37 -5.57
CA ASN A 61 11.60 8.25 -4.51
C ASN A 61 12.55 7.08 -4.76
N ALA A 62 12.01 5.90 -5.11
CA ALA A 62 12.81 4.73 -5.48
C ALA A 62 13.74 5.02 -6.67
N ARG A 63 13.23 5.63 -7.75
CA ARG A 63 14.04 6.00 -8.92
C ARG A 63 15.12 7.03 -8.60
N LYS A 64 14.83 7.98 -7.70
CA LYS A 64 15.80 8.99 -7.24
C LYS A 64 16.93 8.31 -6.47
N GLU A 65 16.61 7.34 -5.64
CA GLU A 65 17.60 6.58 -4.90
C GLU A 65 18.53 5.78 -5.82
N PHE A 66 17.98 5.07 -6.81
CA PHE A 66 18.82 4.37 -7.80
C PHE A 66 19.77 5.32 -8.53
N ARG A 67 19.33 6.54 -8.87
CA ARG A 67 20.19 7.54 -9.49
C ARG A 67 21.30 8.01 -8.56
N ARG A 68 21.01 8.16 -7.25
CA ARG A 68 22.02 8.52 -6.25
C ARG A 68 23.09 7.44 -6.16
N LEU A 69 22.70 6.17 -6.03
CA LEU A 69 23.64 5.04 -5.97
C LEU A 69 24.53 4.99 -7.21
N LEU A 70 23.95 5.12 -8.42
CA LEU A 70 24.72 5.16 -9.67
C LEU A 70 25.71 6.34 -9.72
N ALA A 71 25.31 7.51 -9.25
CA ALA A 71 26.20 8.67 -9.19
C ALA A 71 27.35 8.48 -8.20
N GLU A 72 27.16 7.74 -7.11
CA GLU A 72 28.23 7.37 -6.18
C GLU A 72 29.20 6.35 -6.79
N PHE A 73 28.71 5.41 -7.60
CA PHE A 73 29.58 4.55 -8.41
C PHE A 73 30.43 5.36 -9.40
N ASP A 74 29.80 6.26 -10.16
CA ASP A 74 30.49 7.12 -11.13
C ASP A 74 31.60 7.98 -10.50
N ARG A 75 31.43 8.35 -9.23
CA ARG A 75 32.39 9.18 -8.47
C ARG A 75 33.41 8.36 -7.67
N GLY A 76 33.27 7.04 -7.62
CA GLY A 76 34.11 6.16 -6.78
C GLY A 76 33.89 6.34 -5.27
N THR A 77 32.72 6.85 -4.85
CA THR A 77 32.38 7.09 -3.44
C THR A 77 31.38 6.07 -2.87
N PHE A 78 31.03 5.04 -3.65
CA PHE A 78 30.10 3.99 -3.23
C PHE A 78 30.67 3.17 -2.07
N SER A 79 29.88 2.98 -1.01
CA SER A 79 30.30 2.26 0.20
C SER A 79 29.10 1.64 0.92
N ASP A 80 29.32 0.90 2.02
CA ASP A 80 28.23 0.27 2.77
C ASP A 80 27.22 1.27 3.36
N SER A 81 27.66 2.49 3.68
CA SER A 81 26.77 3.58 4.13
C SER A 81 25.87 4.10 3.01
N SER A 82 26.21 3.83 1.75
CA SER A 82 25.33 4.13 0.61
C SER A 82 24.00 3.40 0.71
N PHE A 83 23.86 2.35 1.52
CA PHE A 83 22.60 1.62 1.66
C PHE A 83 21.62 2.20 2.70
N GLU A 84 22.04 3.18 3.49
CA GLU A 84 21.29 3.64 4.68
C GLU A 84 20.14 4.60 4.34
N HIS A 85 20.18 5.26 3.19
CA HIS A 85 19.23 6.33 2.83
C HIS A 85 17.84 5.80 2.42
N TYR A 86 17.79 4.60 1.84
CA TYR A 86 16.54 3.92 1.51
C TYR A 86 16.70 2.42 1.81
N PRO A 87 16.44 1.99 3.07
CA PRO A 87 16.88 0.68 3.56
C PRO A 87 16.44 -0.50 2.70
N ILE A 88 15.23 -0.48 2.14
CA ILE A 88 14.73 -1.58 1.31
C ILE A 88 15.53 -1.69 0.00
N ILE A 89 15.74 -0.57 -0.69
CA ILE A 89 16.52 -0.55 -1.93
C ILE A 89 17.98 -0.88 -1.63
N GLY A 90 18.53 -0.30 -0.56
CA GLY A 90 19.88 -0.57 -0.11
C GLY A 90 20.10 -2.05 0.19
N GLU A 91 19.16 -2.70 0.87
CA GLU A 91 19.17 -4.12 1.18
C GLU A 91 19.11 -4.98 -0.09
N ILE A 92 18.24 -4.66 -1.06
CA ILE A 92 18.16 -5.41 -2.32
C ILE A 92 19.50 -5.33 -3.08
N VAL A 93 20.07 -4.13 -3.20
CA VAL A 93 21.35 -3.92 -3.89
C VAL A 93 22.49 -4.65 -3.16
N ARG A 94 22.51 -4.57 -1.82
CA ARG A 94 23.50 -5.27 -0.98
C ARG A 94 23.38 -6.79 -1.12
N ASN A 95 22.17 -7.33 -1.07
CA ASN A 95 21.91 -8.76 -1.21
C ASN A 95 22.33 -9.28 -2.59
N TYR A 96 22.09 -8.51 -3.65
CA TYR A 96 22.59 -8.84 -4.99
C TYR A 96 24.13 -8.85 -5.03
N SER A 97 24.78 -7.79 -4.53
CA SER A 97 26.24 -7.69 -4.46
C SER A 97 26.89 -8.90 -3.77
N ILE A 98 26.36 -9.29 -2.59
CA ILE A 98 26.86 -10.43 -1.81
C ILE A 98 26.60 -11.76 -2.53
N SER A 99 25.37 -11.98 -3.00
CA SER A 99 24.97 -13.27 -3.58
C SER A 99 25.64 -13.56 -4.92
N ALA A 100 25.83 -12.54 -5.76
CA ALA A 100 26.42 -12.69 -7.08
C ALA A 100 27.95 -12.55 -7.09
N LYS A 101 28.58 -12.16 -5.97
CA LYS A 101 30.01 -11.80 -5.90
C LYS A 101 30.41 -10.83 -7.02
N SER A 102 29.52 -9.89 -7.33
CA SER A 102 29.63 -9.04 -8.50
C SER A 102 30.78 -8.04 -8.39
N SER A 103 31.43 -7.79 -9.52
CA SER A 103 32.25 -6.59 -9.69
C SER A 103 31.40 -5.32 -9.59
N ALA A 104 32.06 -4.17 -9.40
CA ALA A 104 31.38 -2.87 -9.35
C ALA A 104 30.63 -2.56 -10.66
N ASP A 105 31.19 -2.94 -11.81
CA ASP A 105 30.58 -2.71 -13.13
C ASP A 105 29.33 -3.58 -13.33
N GLU A 106 29.36 -4.85 -12.91
CA GLU A 106 28.20 -5.74 -12.95
C GLU A 106 27.07 -5.24 -12.04
N LEU A 107 27.42 -4.80 -10.82
CA LEU A 107 26.45 -4.23 -9.88
C LEU A 107 25.80 -2.95 -10.44
N ARG A 108 26.59 -2.08 -11.07
CA ARG A 108 26.11 -0.87 -11.74
C ARG A 108 25.10 -1.21 -12.85
N LEU A 109 25.47 -2.12 -13.77
CA LEU A 109 24.60 -2.56 -14.86
C LEU A 109 23.30 -3.18 -14.32
N TRP A 110 23.39 -3.96 -13.24
CA TRP A 110 22.23 -4.53 -12.59
C TRP A 110 21.30 -3.46 -12.00
N ILE A 111 21.83 -2.43 -11.32
CA ILE A 111 21.03 -1.31 -10.78
C ILE A 111 20.30 -0.56 -11.90
N GLU A 112 20.97 -0.28 -13.02
CA GLU A 112 20.36 0.37 -14.18
C GLU A 112 19.20 -0.46 -14.73
N GLN A 113 19.40 -1.77 -14.88
CA GLN A 113 18.38 -2.68 -15.36
C GLN A 113 17.21 -2.83 -14.36
N PHE A 114 17.51 -2.92 -13.06
CA PHE A 114 16.51 -3.03 -12.01
C PHE A 114 15.60 -1.80 -11.96
N LYS A 115 16.18 -0.60 -12.02
CA LYS A 115 15.45 0.67 -12.12
C LYS A 115 14.52 0.72 -13.34
N LYS A 116 14.98 0.24 -14.49
CA LYS A 116 14.17 0.15 -15.73
C LYS A 116 13.01 -0.83 -15.54
N ASN A 117 13.30 -2.02 -15.01
CA ASN A 117 12.32 -3.06 -14.75
C ASN A 117 11.26 -2.61 -13.75
N LEU A 118 11.63 -1.90 -12.69
CA LEU A 118 10.69 -1.39 -11.68
C LEU A 118 9.58 -0.54 -12.32
N THR A 119 9.93 0.36 -13.24
CA THR A 119 8.94 1.23 -13.90
C THR A 119 7.96 0.42 -14.75
N VAL A 120 8.47 -0.55 -15.52
CA VAL A 120 7.64 -1.43 -16.36
C VAL A 120 6.70 -2.27 -15.49
N VAL A 121 7.23 -2.87 -14.44
CA VAL A 121 6.47 -3.73 -13.52
C VAL A 121 5.38 -2.93 -12.79
N CYS A 122 5.68 -1.72 -12.32
CA CYS A 122 4.68 -0.86 -11.68
C CYS A 122 3.52 -0.55 -12.65
N ASN A 123 3.81 -0.20 -13.90
CA ASN A 123 2.76 0.07 -14.89
C ASN A 123 1.90 -1.16 -15.21
N LEU A 124 2.51 -2.33 -15.31
CA LEU A 124 1.77 -3.60 -15.48
C LEU A 124 0.87 -3.88 -14.28
N ARG A 125 1.36 -3.66 -13.06
CA ARG A 125 0.57 -3.84 -11.83
C ARG A 125 -0.56 -2.85 -11.69
N ARG A 126 -0.39 -1.60 -12.12
CA ARG A 126 -1.50 -0.65 -12.14
C ARG A 126 -2.65 -1.19 -12.98
N LYS A 127 -2.34 -1.62 -14.21
CA LYS A 127 -3.34 -2.23 -15.09
C LYS A 127 -4.01 -3.44 -14.42
N GLU A 128 -3.21 -4.29 -13.80
CA GLU A 128 -3.72 -5.47 -13.10
C GLU A 128 -4.61 -5.12 -11.89
N ILE A 129 -4.26 -4.08 -11.12
CA ILE A 129 -5.09 -3.55 -10.03
C ILE A 129 -6.43 -3.08 -10.59
N ASP A 130 -6.41 -2.27 -11.65
CA ASP A 130 -7.62 -1.74 -12.28
C ASP A 130 -8.51 -2.85 -12.88
N GLU A 131 -7.92 -3.97 -13.32
CA GLU A 131 -8.64 -5.14 -13.85
C GLU A 131 -9.19 -6.07 -12.76
N ARG A 132 -8.47 -6.23 -11.64
CA ARG A 132 -8.83 -7.18 -10.57
C ARG A 132 -9.72 -6.58 -9.49
N LEU A 133 -9.65 -5.26 -9.28
CA LEU A 133 -10.40 -4.60 -8.21
C LEU A 133 -11.72 -4.04 -8.70
N ASN A 134 -12.75 -4.27 -7.89
CA ASN A 134 -14.07 -3.69 -8.13
C ASN A 134 -14.12 -2.32 -7.45
N LEU A 135 -14.32 -1.26 -8.24
CA LEU A 135 -14.43 0.09 -7.72
C LEU A 135 -15.82 0.34 -7.12
N HIS A 136 -15.87 0.81 -5.89
CA HIS A 136 -17.08 1.29 -5.24
C HIS A 136 -17.06 2.83 -5.11
N ILE A 137 -18.21 3.45 -5.35
CA ILE A 137 -18.44 4.88 -5.14
C ILE A 137 -19.60 4.97 -4.15
N ARG A 138 -19.31 5.53 -2.97
CA ARG A 138 -20.31 5.70 -1.92
C ARG A 138 -21.46 6.58 -2.41
N GLU A 139 -22.69 6.12 -2.27
CA GLU A 139 -23.87 6.85 -2.73
C GLU A 139 -24.57 7.64 -1.61
N LYS A 140 -24.40 7.22 -0.35
CA LYS A 140 -25.10 7.79 0.80
C LYS A 140 -24.14 8.43 1.80
N SER A 141 -24.68 9.36 2.57
CA SER A 141 -24.01 9.91 3.75
C SER A 141 -24.49 9.21 5.03
N TYR A 142 -23.61 9.12 6.02
CA TYR A 142 -23.84 8.37 7.26
C TYR A 142 -23.59 9.19 8.54
N PRO A 143 -24.16 10.41 8.68
CA PRO A 143 -23.81 11.32 9.77
C PRO A 143 -24.14 10.78 11.18
N ALA A 144 -25.14 9.90 11.30
CA ALA A 144 -25.46 9.26 12.58
C ALA A 144 -24.35 8.29 13.02
N ILE A 145 -23.87 7.45 12.10
CA ILE A 145 -22.78 6.50 12.34
C ILE A 145 -21.48 7.26 12.60
N THR A 146 -21.18 8.30 11.80
CA THR A 146 -20.03 9.18 12.00
C THR A 146 -19.97 9.71 13.44
N LYS A 147 -21.08 10.22 13.97
CA LYS A 147 -21.13 10.74 15.35
C LYS A 147 -20.83 9.67 16.40
N LEU A 148 -21.36 8.46 16.22
CA LEU A 148 -21.12 7.34 17.14
C LEU A 148 -19.65 6.92 17.12
N ILE A 149 -19.07 6.75 15.92
CA ILE A 149 -17.65 6.39 15.77
C ILE A 149 -16.75 7.44 16.41
N VAL A 150 -16.94 8.72 16.08
CA VAL A 150 -16.14 9.82 16.62
C VAL A 150 -16.24 9.89 18.14
N SER A 151 -17.44 9.71 18.70
CA SER A 151 -17.66 9.69 20.15
C SER A 151 -16.89 8.55 20.83
N ASP A 152 -16.99 7.32 20.31
CA ASP A 152 -16.31 6.15 20.91
C ASP A 152 -14.79 6.27 20.79
N ILE A 153 -14.27 6.73 19.64
CA ILE A 153 -12.84 6.97 19.43
C ILE A 153 -12.29 8.00 20.43
N GLN A 154 -13.01 9.11 20.63
CA GLN A 154 -12.60 10.15 21.59
C GLN A 154 -12.62 9.62 23.03
N SER A 155 -13.64 8.83 23.39
CA SER A 155 -13.77 8.19 24.69
C SER A 155 -12.59 7.25 24.98
N GLU A 156 -12.20 6.45 23.99
CA GLU A 156 -11.09 5.50 24.10
C GLU A 156 -9.70 6.12 23.83
N ARG A 157 -9.64 7.42 23.51
CA ARG A 157 -8.42 8.17 23.20
C ARG A 157 -7.62 7.56 22.04
N ILE A 158 -8.32 7.03 21.05
CA ILE A 158 -7.72 6.52 19.81
C ILE A 158 -7.49 7.71 18.87
N GLU A 159 -6.35 7.72 18.17
CA GLU A 159 -6.05 8.72 17.14
C GLU A 159 -6.92 8.45 15.90
N LEU A 160 -7.56 9.50 15.37
CA LEU A 160 -8.42 9.40 14.20
C LEU A 160 -7.96 10.34 13.11
N ASP A 161 -7.67 9.76 11.95
CA ASP A 161 -7.56 10.48 10.71
C ASP A 161 -8.95 10.55 10.05
N GLU A 162 -9.40 11.76 9.70
CA GLU A 162 -10.68 11.96 9.03
C GLU A 162 -10.73 11.24 7.66
N SER A 163 -9.58 11.07 7.00
CA SER A 163 -9.49 10.33 5.75
C SER A 163 -9.73 8.83 5.94
N ASP A 164 -9.25 8.23 7.03
CA ASP A 164 -9.51 6.84 7.38
C ASP A 164 -11.00 6.62 7.66
N LEU A 165 -11.63 7.54 8.41
CA LEU A 165 -13.07 7.47 8.70
C LEU A 165 -13.91 7.43 7.42
N GLU A 166 -13.57 8.27 6.45
CA GLU A 166 -14.26 8.32 5.18
C GLU A 166 -14.13 7.00 4.40
N ILE A 167 -12.97 6.34 4.47
CA ILE A 167 -12.76 5.03 3.85
C ILE A 167 -13.60 3.95 4.56
N TRP A 168 -13.75 4.01 5.89
CA TRP A 168 -14.63 3.08 6.63
C TRP A 168 -16.09 3.24 6.22
N LEU A 169 -16.53 4.49 6.00
CA LEU A 169 -17.89 4.78 5.53
C LEU A 169 -18.10 4.32 4.07
N ASP A 170 -17.08 4.38 3.22
CA ASP A 170 -17.14 3.80 1.87
C ASP A 170 -17.29 2.27 1.93
N ALA A 171 -16.55 1.60 2.82
CA ALA A 171 -16.69 0.16 3.02
C ALA A 171 -18.05 -0.22 3.62
N HIS A 172 -18.59 0.60 4.52
CA HIS A 172 -19.94 0.42 5.06
C HIS A 172 -21.03 0.52 3.98
N ASP A 173 -20.97 1.54 3.11
CA ASP A 173 -21.92 1.69 2.00
C ASP A 173 -21.87 0.50 1.06
N LEU A 174 -20.67 0.00 0.74
CA LEU A 174 -20.50 -1.21 -0.05
C LEU A 174 -21.21 -2.42 0.57
N CYS A 175 -21.07 -2.64 1.89
CA CYS A 175 -21.73 -3.73 2.59
C CYS A 175 -23.26 -3.66 2.38
N LEU A 176 -23.82 -2.46 2.50
CA LEU A 176 -25.26 -2.23 2.33
C LEU A 176 -25.72 -2.37 0.88
N ALA A 177 -24.88 -1.96 -0.09
CA ALA A 177 -25.21 -2.01 -1.51
C ALA A 177 -25.14 -3.42 -2.10
N THR A 178 -24.18 -4.23 -1.65
CA THR A 178 -23.93 -5.58 -2.19
C THR A 178 -24.59 -6.69 -1.39
N ASN A 179 -24.94 -6.42 -0.12
CA ASN A 179 -25.40 -7.42 0.84
C ASN A 179 -24.41 -8.60 0.98
N GLU A 180 -23.11 -8.33 0.74
CA GLU A 180 -22.01 -9.27 0.95
C GLU A 180 -21.33 -9.00 2.30
N GLU A 181 -20.85 -10.05 2.97
CA GLU A 181 -19.95 -9.90 4.11
C GLU A 181 -18.60 -9.32 3.65
N ILE A 182 -18.23 -8.15 4.19
CA ILE A 182 -16.98 -7.47 3.86
C ILE A 182 -16.00 -7.55 5.02
N THR A 183 -14.77 -7.97 4.73
CA THR A 183 -13.62 -7.80 5.63
C THR A 183 -12.77 -6.62 5.15
N PHE A 184 -12.55 -5.64 6.02
CA PHE A 184 -11.67 -4.50 5.75
C PHE A 184 -10.21 -4.88 6.03
N ILE A 185 -9.33 -4.68 5.04
CA ILE A 185 -7.91 -5.04 5.13
C ILE A 185 -7.06 -3.76 5.14
N SER A 186 -6.23 -3.58 6.18
CA SER A 186 -5.34 -2.42 6.31
C SER A 186 -4.05 -2.76 7.06
N ASP A 187 -2.98 -1.99 6.82
CA ASP A 187 -1.75 -1.99 7.63
C ASP A 187 -1.71 -0.83 8.65
N ASN A 188 -2.75 0.01 8.71
CA ASN A 188 -2.79 1.15 9.60
C ASN A 188 -3.14 0.74 11.04
N LYS A 189 -2.11 0.35 11.80
CA LYS A 189 -2.26 -0.09 13.20
C LYS A 189 -2.79 0.98 14.13
N LYS A 190 -2.43 2.24 13.86
CA LYS A 190 -2.74 3.36 14.77
C LYS A 190 -4.21 3.74 14.74
N HIS A 191 -4.81 3.79 13.55
CA HIS A 191 -6.18 4.29 13.40
C HIS A 191 -7.16 3.16 13.11
N VAL A 192 -6.79 2.21 12.24
CA VAL A 192 -7.71 1.15 11.80
C VAL A 192 -7.69 -0.03 12.76
N SER A 193 -6.53 -0.64 13.01
CA SER A 193 -6.49 -1.83 13.88
C SER A 193 -6.87 -1.48 15.32
N ALA A 194 -6.42 -0.33 15.82
CA ALA A 194 -6.78 0.14 17.16
C ALA A 194 -8.28 0.39 17.31
N ALA A 195 -8.96 0.82 16.24
CA ALA A 195 -10.40 1.07 16.23
C ALA A 195 -11.24 -0.11 15.69
N ALA A 196 -10.63 -1.30 15.47
CA ALA A 196 -11.30 -2.41 14.79
C ALA A 196 -12.66 -2.77 15.41
N HIS A 197 -12.75 -2.82 16.74
CA HIS A 197 -14.00 -3.11 17.44
C HIS A 197 -15.05 -2.00 17.32
N ILE A 198 -14.63 -0.73 17.26
CA ILE A 198 -15.51 0.42 17.04
C ILE A 198 -16.05 0.38 15.61
N ILE A 199 -15.18 0.11 14.63
CA ILE A 199 -15.54 -0.03 13.22
C ILE A 199 -16.61 -1.12 13.06
N THR A 200 -16.36 -2.33 13.56
CA THR A 200 -17.32 -3.45 13.42
C THR A 200 -18.61 -3.25 14.24
N ARG A 201 -18.57 -2.46 15.32
CA ARG A 201 -19.74 -2.18 16.16
C ARG A 201 -20.72 -1.24 15.48
N HIS A 202 -20.20 -0.21 14.81
CA HIS A 202 -21.02 0.90 14.28
C HIS A 202 -21.25 0.86 12.78
N THR A 203 -20.51 0.01 12.07
CA THR A 203 -20.66 -0.18 10.62
C THR A 203 -21.19 -1.57 10.29
N SER A 204 -21.47 -1.80 9.01
CA SER A 204 -21.83 -3.12 8.48
C SER A 204 -20.61 -3.98 8.14
N ILE A 205 -19.40 -3.49 8.40
CA ILE A 205 -18.16 -4.22 8.13
C ILE A 205 -18.09 -5.40 9.11
N THR A 206 -17.96 -6.61 8.57
CA THR A 206 -18.02 -7.84 9.36
C THR A 206 -16.77 -8.05 10.19
N ALA A 207 -15.61 -7.70 9.63
CA ALA A 207 -14.33 -7.86 10.31
C ALA A 207 -13.30 -6.84 9.78
N VAL A 208 -12.36 -6.48 10.64
CA VAL A 208 -11.15 -5.76 10.27
C VAL A 208 -9.97 -6.71 10.45
N ARG A 209 -9.11 -6.83 9.44
CA ARG A 209 -7.91 -7.68 9.49
C ARG A 209 -6.67 -6.87 9.14
N GLU A 210 -5.63 -7.07 9.94
CA GLU A 210 -4.31 -6.53 9.63
C GLU A 210 -3.74 -7.18 8.38
N LEU A 211 -3.16 -6.36 7.51
CA LEU A 211 -2.46 -6.81 6.31
C LEU A 211 -1.33 -7.78 6.66
N GLU A 212 -0.64 -7.55 7.77
CA GLU A 212 0.44 -8.43 8.26
C GLU A 212 -0.02 -9.86 8.54
N SER A 213 -1.32 -10.10 8.76
CA SER A 213 -1.86 -11.46 8.91
C SER A 213 -1.78 -12.31 7.62
N PHE A 214 -1.42 -11.69 6.49
CA PHE A 214 -1.24 -12.35 5.20
C PHE A 214 0.22 -12.58 4.84
N ARG A 215 1.17 -12.39 5.76
CA ARG A 215 2.61 -12.48 5.44
C ARG A 215 3.09 -13.92 5.13
N THR A 216 2.38 -14.95 5.59
CA THR A 216 2.74 -16.38 5.48
C THR A 216 2.52 -16.95 4.10
#